data_AF-A0A8J5QPY8-F1
#
_entry.id   AF-A0A8J5QPY8-F1
#
_cell.length_a   1.000
_cell.length_b   1.000
_cell.length_c   1.000
_cell.angle_alpha   90.00
_cell.angle_beta   90.00
_cell.angle_gamma   90.00
#
_symmetry.space_group_name_H-M   'P 1'
#
loop_
_entity.id
_entity.type
_entity.pdbx_description
1 polymer ?
#
loop_
_entity_poly.entity_id
_entity_poly.type
_entity_poly.pdbx_seq_one_letter_code
_entity_poly.pdbx_strand_id
1 'polypeptide(L)'
;FTVTGKTNGSECVNPSGIVDKLDKTHISNSSTSESGIDYPLDLWYLISEHIKPEDVGKFSVICKSSYYVTRTGKFWFHLYKRYYKPLPYLPERLRPECMVLLHGIRACVIRTLHFTYFSSLEKVNKNPYLEQEEPHSLVKRRCCLMWHKKGENHWFYYFKLKDISNNVNTTKTIVLVT
;
A
#
# COMPACT_ATOMS: atom_id res chain seq x y z
N PHE A 1 67.05 13.50 15.01
CA PHE A 1 67.22 13.69 16.47
C PHE A 1 65.88 13.56 17.13
N THR A 2 65.81 12.68 18.13
CA THR A 2 64.61 12.30 18.86
C THR A 2 64.57 13.01 20.22
N VAL A 3 63.34 13.28 20.70
CA VAL A 3 62.87 13.27 22.10
C VAL A 3 62.75 14.61 22.89
N THR A 4 61.66 14.61 23.68
CA THR A 4 61.18 15.48 24.79
C THR A 4 60.12 16.51 24.37
N GLY A 5 58.92 16.63 24.96
CA GLY A 5 58.34 16.14 26.21
C GLY A 5 57.56 17.30 26.89
N LYS A 6 56.40 17.01 27.51
CA LYS A 6 55.42 17.86 28.28
C LYS A 6 54.18 18.31 27.47
N THR A 7 52.92 17.97 27.81
CA THR A 7 52.11 17.92 29.05
C THR A 7 51.81 19.29 29.68
N ASN A 8 50.76 19.95 29.17
CA ASN A 8 50.09 21.05 29.86
C ASN A 8 48.58 20.80 29.75
N GLY A 9 47.96 20.50 30.89
CA GLY A 9 46.52 20.24 30.98
C GLY A 9 45.70 21.51 30.77
N SER A 10 44.56 21.34 30.11
CA SER A 10 43.40 22.20 30.27
C SER A 10 42.24 21.28 30.64
N GLU A 11 42.01 21.21 31.94
CA GLU A 11 40.88 20.57 32.60
C GLU A 11 39.63 21.39 32.26
N CYS A 12 38.68 20.78 31.57
CA CYS A 12 37.33 21.32 31.38
C CYS A 12 36.35 20.21 31.77
N VAL A 13 35.96 20.24 33.04
CA VAL A 13 34.89 19.41 33.59
C VAL A 13 33.58 19.83 32.93
N ASN A 14 33.01 18.95 32.10
CA ASN A 14 31.64 19.08 31.64
C ASN A 14 30.75 18.13 32.45
N PRO A 15 29.70 18.63 33.13
CA PRO A 15 28.76 17.79 33.84
C PRO A 15 27.70 17.25 32.86
N SER A 16 27.26 16.03 33.12
CA SER A 16 26.18 15.27 32.44
C SER A 16 26.69 14.29 31.38
N GLY A 17 26.93 13.05 31.82
CA GLY A 17 27.33 11.95 30.97
C GLY A 17 26.20 11.44 30.08
N ILE A 18 26.56 11.13 28.83
CA ILE A 18 26.18 9.97 28.02
C ILE A 18 27.24 9.93 26.89
N VAL A 19 27.92 8.79 26.76
CA VAL A 19 29.02 8.59 25.81
C VAL A 19 28.44 8.21 24.45
N ASP A 20 28.64 9.04 23.44
CA ASP A 20 28.41 8.68 22.04
C ASP A 20 29.49 7.69 21.57
N LYS A 21 29.13 6.41 21.46
CA LYS A 21 29.99 5.38 20.90
C LYS A 21 29.66 5.18 19.42
N LEU A 22 30.44 5.83 18.54
CA LEU A 22 30.52 5.48 17.12
C LEU A 22 31.25 4.14 17.02
N ASP A 23 30.52 3.04 16.81
CA ASP A 23 31.12 1.70 16.60
C ASP A 23 30.66 1.10 15.27
N LYS A 24 31.53 1.24 14.25
CA LYS A 24 31.47 0.47 13.00
C LYS A 24 31.80 -0.98 13.34
N THR A 25 30.78 -1.82 13.48
CA THR A 25 30.98 -3.26 13.69
C THR A 25 30.63 -4.05 12.44
N HIS A 26 31.71 -4.44 11.73
CA HIS A 26 31.76 -5.52 10.77
C HIS A 26 31.46 -6.83 11.51
N ILE A 27 30.21 -7.31 11.47
CA ILE A 27 29.82 -8.59 12.07
C ILE A 27 30.13 -9.70 11.06
N SER A 28 31.29 -10.33 11.23
CA SER A 28 31.55 -11.69 10.77
C SER A 28 31.12 -12.65 11.89
N ASN A 29 30.01 -13.36 11.72
CA ASN A 29 29.68 -14.53 12.54
C ASN A 29 29.32 -15.68 11.61
N SER A 30 30.26 -16.63 11.50
CA SER A 30 30.04 -17.95 10.92
C SER A 30 29.30 -18.83 11.91
N SER A 31 28.06 -19.18 11.59
CA SER A 31 27.36 -20.33 12.19
C SER A 31 26.57 -21.05 11.11
N THR A 32 27.06 -22.23 10.73
CA THR A 32 26.42 -23.15 9.79
C THR A 32 25.03 -23.56 10.29
N SER A 33 24.03 -22.93 9.72
CA SER A 33 22.65 -23.38 9.52
C SER A 33 22.34 -23.07 8.06
N GLU A 34 21.28 -23.60 7.45
CA GLU A 34 20.83 -23.23 6.09
C GLU A 34 20.40 -21.74 6.03
N SER A 35 21.33 -20.84 6.27
CA SER A 35 21.15 -19.41 6.32
C SER A 35 21.38 -18.90 4.91
N GLY A 36 20.31 -18.36 4.32
CA GLY A 36 20.40 -17.70 3.03
C GLY A 36 21.41 -16.56 3.03
N ILE A 37 21.79 -16.12 1.83
CA ILE A 37 22.70 -14.98 1.65
C ILE A 37 22.00 -13.71 2.15
N ASP A 38 22.61 -13.04 3.13
CA ASP A 38 22.16 -11.74 3.61
C ASP A 38 22.63 -10.64 2.64
N TYR A 39 21.67 -10.07 1.91
CA TYR A 39 21.93 -8.95 1.00
C TYR A 39 22.00 -7.61 1.74
N PRO A 40 22.82 -6.66 1.25
CA PRO A 40 22.91 -5.32 1.82
C PRO A 40 21.55 -4.61 1.76
N LEU A 41 21.32 -3.71 2.71
CA LEU A 41 20.05 -3.00 2.85
C LEU A 41 19.70 -2.15 1.61
N ASP A 42 20.72 -1.64 0.90
CA ASP A 42 20.54 -0.84 -0.31
C ASP A 42 19.84 -1.62 -1.43
N LEU A 43 20.09 -2.92 -1.55
CA LEU A 43 19.39 -3.77 -2.52
C LEU A 43 17.89 -3.83 -2.21
N TRP A 44 17.53 -3.96 -0.94
CA TRP A 44 16.14 -3.99 -0.52
C TRP A 44 15.45 -2.64 -0.76
N TYR A 45 16.15 -1.52 -0.59
CA TYR A 45 15.62 -0.22 -0.98
C TYR A 45 15.40 -0.12 -2.49
N LEU A 46 16.34 -0.57 -3.31
CA LEU A 46 16.22 -0.56 -4.77
C LEU A 46 15.03 -1.40 -5.24
N ILE A 47 14.85 -2.60 -4.68
CA ILE A 47 13.67 -3.43 -4.95
C ILE A 47 12.39 -2.72 -4.52
N SER A 48 12.41 -2.06 -3.36
CA SER A 48 11.23 -1.41 -2.79
C SER A 48 10.65 -0.29 -3.67
N GLU A 49 11.49 0.36 -4.49
CA GLU A 49 11.06 1.39 -5.45
C GLU A 49 10.12 0.82 -6.53
N HIS A 50 10.24 -0.48 -6.82
CA HIS A 50 9.45 -1.16 -7.84
C HIS A 50 8.14 -1.78 -7.30
N ILE A 51 7.94 -1.82 -5.99
CA ILE A 51 6.77 -2.45 -5.36
C ILE A 51 5.46 -1.67 -5.63
N LYS A 52 4.37 -2.41 -5.83
CA LYS A 52 3.00 -1.87 -5.95
C LYS A 52 2.33 -1.76 -4.57
N PRO A 53 1.34 -0.85 -4.39
CA PRO A 53 0.62 -0.70 -3.12
C PRO A 53 0.06 -2.02 -2.54
N GLU A 54 -0.46 -2.89 -3.40
CA GLU A 54 -1.01 -4.21 -3.08
C GLU A 54 0.05 -5.24 -2.67
N ASP A 55 1.29 -5.07 -3.11
CA ASP A 55 2.38 -6.02 -2.85
C ASP A 55 3.26 -5.59 -1.67
N VAL A 56 2.98 -4.46 -1.01
CA VAL A 56 3.72 -4.00 0.16
C VAL A 56 3.73 -5.04 1.29
N GLY A 57 2.59 -5.69 1.53
CA GLY A 57 2.48 -6.76 2.52
C GLY A 57 3.35 -7.96 2.16
N LYS A 58 3.27 -8.42 0.90
CA LYS A 58 4.07 -9.55 0.40
C LYS A 58 5.57 -9.26 0.46
N PHE A 59 5.97 -8.05 0.09
CA PHE A 59 7.36 -7.61 0.18
C PHE A 59 7.86 -7.60 1.63
N SER A 60 7.04 -7.13 2.57
CA SER A 60 7.44 -7.03 3.99
C SER A 60 7.73 -8.36 4.66
N VAL A 61 7.12 -9.47 4.19
CA VAL A 61 7.27 -10.79 4.80
C VAL A 61 8.42 -11.62 4.22
N ILE A 62 9.10 -11.14 3.18
CA ILE A 62 10.21 -11.87 2.54
C ILE A 62 11.34 -12.13 3.55
N CYS A 63 11.80 -11.10 4.25
CA CYS A 63 12.86 -11.21 5.25
C CYS A 63 12.85 -10.03 6.23
N LYS A 64 13.75 -10.06 7.21
CA LYS A 64 13.91 -8.97 8.20
C LYS A 64 14.30 -7.64 7.54
N SER A 65 15.14 -7.67 6.51
CA SER A 65 15.59 -6.47 5.80
C SER A 65 14.48 -5.82 5.00
N SER A 66 13.66 -6.60 4.29
CA SER A 66 12.49 -6.07 3.57
C SER A 66 11.45 -5.52 4.54
N TYR A 67 11.21 -6.21 5.66
CA TYR A 67 10.37 -5.70 6.74
C TYR A 67 10.86 -4.34 7.27
N TYR A 68 12.16 -4.22 7.55
CA TYR A 68 12.77 -2.96 7.99
C TYR A 68 12.53 -1.83 6.99
N VAL A 69 12.76 -2.07 5.69
CA VAL A 69 12.52 -1.08 4.63
C VAL A 69 11.07 -0.58 4.65
N THR A 70 10.08 -1.47 4.78
CA THR A 70 8.66 -1.07 4.84
C THR A 70 8.27 -0.26 6.08
N ARG A 71 9.10 -0.22 7.12
CA ARG A 71 8.88 0.61 8.31
C ARG A 71 9.45 2.02 8.17
N THR A 72 10.28 2.27 7.17
CA THR A 72 10.95 3.56 7.00
C THR A 72 10.05 4.61 6.36
N GLY A 73 10.21 5.87 6.77
CA GLY A 73 9.49 7.00 6.14
C GLY A 73 9.84 7.18 4.67
N LYS A 74 11.11 6.93 4.30
CA LYS A 74 11.62 7.01 2.91
C LYS A 74 10.82 6.11 1.97
N PHE A 75 10.54 4.87 2.39
CA PHE A 75 9.73 3.93 1.62
C PHE A 75 8.32 4.48 1.35
N TRP A 76 7.62 4.95 2.39
CA TRP A 76 6.26 5.48 2.26
C TRP A 76 6.22 6.76 1.42
N PHE A 77 7.21 7.65 1.59
CA PHE A 77 7.34 8.86 0.79
C PHE A 77 7.57 8.56 -0.69
N HIS A 78 8.45 7.60 -1.01
CA HIS A 78 8.69 7.17 -2.39
C HIS A 78 7.43 6.55 -3.00
N LEU A 79 6.78 5.63 -2.26
CA LEU A 79 5.54 4.98 -2.70
C LEU A 79 4.45 6.02 -2.99
N TYR A 80 4.30 7.01 -2.11
CA TYR A 80 3.39 8.13 -2.32
C TYR A 80 3.72 8.88 -3.60
N LYS A 81 4.97 9.34 -3.77
CA LYS A 81 5.40 10.10 -4.94
C LYS A 81 5.12 9.37 -6.26
N ARG A 82 5.29 8.04 -6.26
CA ARG A 82 5.09 7.19 -7.45
C ARG A 82 3.62 7.01 -7.83
N TYR A 83 2.72 6.86 -6.85
CA TYR A 83 1.31 6.53 -7.07
C TYR A 83 0.34 7.68 -6.83
N TYR A 84 0.84 8.83 -6.37
CA TYR A 84 0.02 10.02 -6.14
C TYR A 84 -0.61 10.50 -7.45
N LYS A 85 -1.93 10.68 -7.41
CA LYS A 85 -2.69 11.35 -8.45
C LYS A 85 -3.45 12.52 -7.83
N PRO A 86 -3.35 13.73 -8.41
CA PRO A 86 -4.10 14.87 -7.91
C PRO A 86 -5.60 14.59 -8.03
N LEU A 87 -6.34 14.76 -6.93
CA LEU A 87 -7.79 14.63 -6.89
C LEU A 87 -8.39 15.91 -6.30
N PRO A 88 -9.47 16.46 -6.90
CA PRO A 88 -10.07 17.71 -6.46
C PRO A 88 -10.74 17.61 -5.08
N TYR A 89 -11.09 16.40 -4.63
CA TYR A 89 -11.75 16.13 -3.34
C TYR A 89 -10.81 15.53 -2.29
N LEU A 90 -9.49 15.55 -2.52
CA LEU A 90 -8.53 15.02 -1.55
C LEU A 90 -8.41 15.99 -0.36
N PRO A 91 -8.57 15.53 0.90
CA PRO A 91 -8.36 16.35 2.08
C PRO A 91 -6.98 17.03 2.09
N GLU A 92 -6.91 18.28 2.55
CA GLU A 92 -5.69 19.09 2.52
C GLU A 92 -4.50 18.39 3.20
N ARG A 93 -4.77 17.67 4.29
CA ARG A 93 -3.78 16.89 5.06
C ARG A 93 -3.16 15.72 4.29
N LEU A 94 -3.76 15.30 3.18
CA LEU A 94 -3.29 14.20 2.33
C LEU A 94 -2.59 14.71 1.06
N ARG A 95 -2.52 16.03 0.88
CA ARG A 95 -1.80 16.66 -0.21
C ARG A 95 -0.28 16.63 0.05
N PRO A 96 0.54 16.73 -1.02
CA PRO A 96 2.00 16.61 -0.89
C PRO A 96 2.62 17.61 0.08
N GLU A 97 2.02 18.78 0.28
CA GLU A 97 2.49 19.83 1.18
C GLU A 97 2.49 19.36 2.65
N CYS A 98 1.53 18.52 3.05
CA CYS A 98 1.45 17.97 4.40
C CYS A 98 2.20 16.63 4.57
N MET A 99 2.58 15.97 3.47
CA MET A 99 3.29 14.68 3.46
C MET A 99 4.80 14.81 3.68
N VAL A 100 5.34 16.03 3.69
CA VAL A 100 6.75 16.32 4.02
C VAL A 100 7.03 16.10 5.51
N LEU A 101 6.01 16.23 6.35
CA LEU A 101 6.09 15.96 7.78
C LEU A 101 6.08 14.43 7.99
N LEU A 102 7.23 13.86 8.36
CA LEU A 102 7.43 12.41 8.54
C LEU A 102 6.49 11.79 9.59
N HIS A 103 5.90 12.59 10.48
CA HIS A 103 5.01 12.11 11.52
C HIS A 103 3.70 11.58 10.92
N GLY A 104 3.47 10.27 11.06
CA GLY A 104 2.27 9.63 10.56
C GLY A 104 2.21 9.46 9.04
N ILE A 105 3.35 9.63 8.33
CA ILE A 105 3.41 9.52 6.86
C ILE A 105 2.81 8.22 6.36
N ARG A 106 3.10 7.08 7.00
CA ARG A 106 2.51 5.78 6.66
C ARG A 106 0.98 5.83 6.62
N ALA A 107 0.36 6.38 7.66
CA ALA A 107 -1.09 6.45 7.74
C ALA A 107 -1.67 7.39 6.66
N CYS A 108 -1.01 8.52 6.41
CA CYS A 108 -1.43 9.46 5.37
C CYS A 108 -1.31 8.85 3.96
N VAL A 109 -0.22 8.14 3.68
CA VAL A 109 -0.01 7.46 2.39
C VAL A 109 -1.05 6.37 2.18
N ILE A 110 -1.31 5.52 3.19
CA ILE A 110 -2.34 4.48 3.11
C ILE A 110 -3.72 5.10 2.79
N ARG A 111 -4.12 6.17 3.51
CA ARG A 111 -5.39 6.86 3.22
C ARG A 111 -5.43 7.43 1.81
N THR A 112 -4.34 8.05 1.35
CA THR A 112 -4.30 8.64 0.01
C THR A 112 -4.40 7.58 -1.08
N LEU A 113 -3.68 6.47 -0.93
CA LEU A 113 -3.75 5.34 -1.85
C LEU A 113 -5.15 4.74 -1.90
N HIS A 114 -5.85 4.68 -0.76
CA HIS A 114 -7.25 4.25 -0.73
C HIS A 114 -8.16 5.12 -1.62
N PHE A 115 -8.05 6.45 -1.51
CA PHE A 115 -8.86 7.36 -2.33
C PHE A 115 -8.49 7.38 -3.82
N THR A 116 -7.20 7.24 -4.13
CA THR A 116 -6.67 7.43 -5.50
C THR A 116 -6.53 6.10 -6.23
N TYR A 117 -5.67 5.23 -5.69
CA TYR A 117 -5.22 4.02 -6.33
C TYR A 117 -6.28 2.92 -6.27
N PHE A 118 -6.80 2.63 -5.07
CA PHE A 118 -7.77 1.55 -4.90
C PHE A 118 -9.13 1.87 -5.52
N SER A 119 -9.62 3.12 -5.39
CA SER A 119 -10.84 3.53 -6.10
C SER A 119 -10.71 3.39 -7.63
N SER A 120 -9.54 3.67 -8.18
CA SER A 120 -9.27 3.46 -9.61
C SER A 120 -9.17 1.97 -9.96
N LEU A 121 -8.52 1.17 -9.12
CA LEU A 121 -8.36 -0.27 -9.32
C LEU A 121 -9.72 -0.99 -9.25
N GLU A 122 -10.56 -0.62 -8.29
CA GLU A 122 -11.94 -1.09 -8.21
C GLU A 122 -12.72 -0.72 -9.46
N LYS A 123 -12.62 0.51 -9.97
CA LYS A 123 -13.30 0.88 -11.23
C LYS A 123 -12.85 0.03 -12.43
N VAL A 124 -11.59 -0.40 -12.47
CA VAL A 124 -11.04 -1.22 -13.56
C VAL A 124 -11.38 -2.71 -13.38
N ASN A 125 -11.39 -3.20 -12.14
CA ASN A 125 -11.67 -4.60 -11.80
C ASN A 125 -13.14 -4.87 -11.49
N LYS A 126 -13.98 -3.83 -11.43
CA LYS A 126 -15.42 -3.95 -11.33
C LYS A 126 -15.91 -4.67 -12.56
N ASN A 127 -16.20 -5.95 -12.36
CA ASN A 127 -17.11 -6.65 -13.22
C ASN A 127 -18.44 -5.86 -13.17
N PRO A 128 -18.91 -5.25 -14.28
CA PRO A 128 -20.16 -4.49 -14.28
C PRO A 128 -21.39 -5.32 -13.85
N TYR A 129 -21.20 -6.63 -13.67
CA TYR A 129 -22.21 -7.58 -13.24
C TYR A 129 -22.19 -7.90 -11.73
N LEU A 130 -21.20 -7.44 -10.95
CA LEU A 130 -21.06 -7.73 -9.51
C LEU A 130 -21.49 -6.59 -8.58
N GLU A 131 -21.84 -5.42 -9.11
CA GLU A 131 -22.64 -4.48 -8.33
C GLU A 131 -24.04 -5.10 -8.19
N GLN A 132 -24.21 -5.96 -7.18
CA GLN A 132 -25.53 -6.28 -6.66
C GLN A 132 -26.16 -4.94 -6.28
N GLU A 133 -27.02 -4.42 -7.18
CA GLU A 133 -27.95 -3.35 -6.83
C GLU A 133 -28.66 -3.78 -5.54
N GLU A 134 -28.85 -2.81 -4.64
CA GLU A 134 -29.50 -3.01 -3.35
C GLU A 134 -30.68 -4.00 -3.49
N PRO A 135 -30.76 -5.07 -2.67
CA PRO A 135 -31.79 -6.10 -2.79
C PRO A 135 -33.22 -5.54 -2.87
N HIS A 136 -33.43 -4.37 -2.25
CA HIS A 136 -34.68 -3.62 -2.27
C HIS A 136 -35.09 -3.10 -3.65
N SER A 137 -34.15 -2.92 -4.57
CA SER A 137 -34.40 -2.43 -5.93
C SER A 137 -35.18 -3.41 -6.82
N LEU A 138 -35.28 -4.68 -6.38
CA LEU A 138 -35.98 -5.77 -7.07
C LEU A 138 -37.43 -5.95 -6.61
N VAL A 139 -37.81 -5.32 -5.49
CA VAL A 139 -39.15 -5.41 -4.91
C VAL A 139 -40.16 -4.79 -5.89
N LYS A 140 -41.31 -5.46 -6.08
CA LYS A 140 -42.37 -5.10 -7.05
C LYS A 140 -41.97 -5.21 -8.53
N ARG A 141 -40.96 -6.01 -8.87
CA ARG A 141 -40.63 -6.31 -10.27
C ARG A 141 -40.90 -7.77 -10.61
N ARG A 142 -41.40 -8.03 -11.82
CA ARG A 142 -41.64 -9.36 -12.37
C ARG A 142 -40.56 -9.67 -13.42
N CYS A 143 -39.94 -10.83 -13.32
CA CYS A 143 -39.05 -11.33 -14.37
C CYS A 143 -39.86 -11.61 -15.64
N CYS A 144 -39.45 -11.03 -16.76
CA CYS A 144 -40.12 -11.19 -18.06
C CYS A 144 -39.29 -12.00 -19.06
N LEU A 145 -37.97 -11.98 -18.92
CA LEU A 145 -37.08 -12.69 -19.82
C LEU A 145 -35.88 -13.20 -19.03
N MET A 146 -35.50 -14.44 -19.29
CA MET A 146 -34.31 -15.07 -18.76
C MET A 146 -33.51 -15.65 -19.93
N TRP A 147 -32.21 -15.39 -19.97
CA TRP A 147 -31.30 -15.99 -20.94
C TRP A 147 -29.94 -16.25 -20.29
N HIS A 148 -29.10 -17.06 -20.92
CA HIS A 148 -27.78 -17.34 -20.40
C HIS A 148 -26.73 -17.33 -21.51
N LYS A 149 -25.48 -17.05 -21.13
CA LYS A 149 -24.33 -17.08 -22.02
C LYS A 149 -23.19 -17.82 -21.34
N LYS A 150 -22.59 -18.77 -22.04
CA LYS A 150 -21.37 -19.45 -21.60
C LYS A 150 -20.18 -18.51 -21.79
N GLY A 151 -19.49 -18.19 -20.70
CA GLY A 151 -18.17 -17.55 -20.71
C GLY A 151 -17.03 -18.57 -20.74
N GLU A 152 -15.79 -18.09 -20.69
CA GLU A 152 -14.60 -18.95 -20.68
C GLU A 152 -14.55 -19.83 -19.42
N ASN A 153 -14.75 -19.23 -18.24
CA ASN A 153 -14.69 -19.93 -16.95
C ASN A 153 -15.97 -19.82 -16.11
N HIS A 154 -16.99 -19.10 -16.59
CA HIS A 154 -18.20 -18.79 -15.82
C HIS A 154 -19.45 -18.84 -16.71
N TRP A 155 -20.60 -19.10 -16.11
CA TRP A 155 -21.90 -18.92 -16.79
C TRP A 155 -22.51 -17.58 -16.40
N PHE A 156 -23.01 -16.86 -17.39
CA PHE A 156 -23.74 -15.62 -17.20
C PHE A 156 -25.23 -15.91 -17.34
N TYR A 157 -26.02 -15.60 -16.32
CA TYR A 157 -27.48 -15.67 -16.34
C TYR A 157 -28.03 -14.25 -16.32
N TYR A 158 -28.87 -13.92 -17.28
CA TYR A 158 -29.44 -12.59 -17.47
C TYR A 158 -30.94 -12.63 -17.19
N PHE A 159 -31.42 -11.65 -16.45
CA PHE A 159 -32.82 -11.51 -16.08
C PHE A 159 -33.30 -10.11 -16.41
N LYS A 160 -34.31 -9.99 -17.28
CA LYS A 160 -35.00 -8.73 -17.54
C LYS A 160 -36.25 -8.65 -16.69
N LEU A 161 -36.31 -7.69 -15.76
CA LEU A 161 -37.45 -7.48 -14.89
C LEU A 161 -38.21 -6.19 -15.26
N LYS A 162 -39.53 -6.26 -15.21
CA LYS A 162 -40.43 -5.11 -15.37
C LYS A 162 -41.11 -4.77 -14.04
N ASP A 163 -41.31 -3.49 -13.79
CA ASP A 163 -42.14 -3.03 -12.68
C ASP A 163 -43.58 -3.54 -12.82
N ILE A 164 -44.16 -4.02 -11.72
CA ILE A 164 -45.55 -4.51 -11.67
C ILE A 164 -46.53 -3.33 -11.53
N SER A 165 -46.07 -2.20 -10.98
CA SER A 165 -46.91 -1.09 -10.52
C SER A 165 -46.99 0.11 -11.48
N ASN A 166 -46.07 0.22 -12.44
CA ASN A 166 -45.98 1.40 -13.32
C ASN A 166 -46.32 1.08 -14.78
N ASN A 167 -47.14 1.94 -15.39
CA ASN A 167 -47.47 1.94 -16.84
C ASN A 167 -46.29 2.48 -17.70
N VAL A 168 -45.21 2.91 -17.05
CA VAL A 168 -43.94 3.29 -17.69
C VAL A 168 -43.10 2.02 -17.89
N ASN A 169 -42.64 1.78 -19.11
CA ASN A 169 -41.84 0.61 -19.49
C ASN A 169 -40.42 0.60 -18.89
N THR A 170 -40.29 0.74 -17.57
CA THR A 170 -39.01 0.70 -16.87
C THR A 170 -38.56 -0.75 -16.73
N THR A 171 -37.68 -1.17 -17.63
CA THR A 171 -37.04 -2.49 -17.59
C THR A 171 -35.70 -2.40 -16.89
N LYS A 172 -35.42 -3.34 -15.99
CA LYS A 172 -34.08 -3.56 -15.41
C LYS A 172 -33.51 -4.89 -15.87
N THR A 173 -32.20 -4.95 -16.05
CA THR A 173 -31.48 -6.18 -16.38
C THR A 173 -30.49 -6.50 -15.28
N ILE A 174 -30.59 -7.69 -14.70
CA ILE A 174 -29.64 -8.21 -13.72
C ILE A 174 -28.84 -9.31 -14.38
N VAL A 175 -27.56 -9.41 -14.04
CA VAL A 175 -26.68 -10.50 -14.47
C VAL A 175 -26.14 -11.22 -13.24
N LEU A 176 -26.32 -12.53 -13.19
CA LEU A 176 -25.70 -13.40 -12.21
C LEU A 176 -24.55 -14.15 -12.89
N VAL A 177 -23.41 -14.20 -12.22
CA VAL A 177 -22.22 -14.91 -12.69
C VAL A 177 -21.95 -16.06 -11.72
N THR A 178 -21.86 -17.28 -12.25
CA THR A 178 -21.51 -18.49 -11.48
C THR A 178 -20.11 -18.95 -11.83
#